data_AF-A0A502E0G5-F1
#
_entry.id   AF-A0A502E0G5-F1
#
_cell.length_a   1.000
_cell.length_b   1.000
_cell.length_c   1.000
_cell.angle_alpha   90.00
_cell.angle_beta   90.00
_cell.angle_gamma   90.00
#
_symmetry.space_group_name_H-M   'P 1'
#
loop_
_entity.id
_entity.type
_entity.pdbx_description
1 polymer ?
#
loop_
_entity_poly.entity_id
_entity_poly.type
_entity_poly.pdbx_seq_one_letter_code
_entity_poly.pdbx_strand_id
1 'polypeptide(L)'
;MILSAPYLLLSRADFEQPADPLRALNITGRWAIQGSVQSPLLAWLPSQAEAASAAAARASEARACAVVVVSQSDTRAGEGSATAVFTEAFESALTGPTPHSAAKTRRLRTETDKLEAFCRVVRAASAAADQPAFAAVGRAASKALRAKFGGGSITSAFAWLAGPAGREALESVLTGEVELDSTLSIRQVVEAVKLAQEAEHLRALG
;
A
#
# COMPACT_ATOMS: atom_id res chain seq x y z
N MET A 1 17.94 6.32 27.88
CA MET A 1 17.49 6.16 26.48
C MET A 1 17.68 4.70 26.13
N ILE A 2 16.63 3.87 26.22
CA ILE A 2 16.72 2.45 25.87
C ILE A 2 16.61 2.40 24.36
N LEU A 3 17.74 2.18 23.68
CA LEU A 3 17.73 1.82 22.26
C LEU A 3 17.14 0.41 22.18
N SER A 4 15.82 0.31 22.00
CA SER A 4 15.21 -0.96 21.61
C SER A 4 15.89 -1.40 20.31
N ALA A 5 16.58 -2.54 20.35
CA ALA A 5 17.20 -3.09 19.16
C ALA A 5 16.12 -3.29 18.08
N PRO A 6 16.38 -2.89 16.82
CA PRO A 6 15.38 -2.95 15.77
C PRO A 6 14.99 -4.40 15.50
N TYR A 7 13.70 -4.65 15.31
CA TYR A 7 13.20 -5.98 14.96
C TYR A 7 13.71 -6.42 13.57
N LEU A 8 13.76 -7.72 13.35
CA LEU A 8 13.93 -8.32 12.02
C LEU A 8 12.57 -8.60 11.40
N LEU A 9 12.40 -8.31 10.12
CA LEU A 9 11.15 -8.48 9.39
C LEU A 9 11.38 -9.36 8.16
N LEU A 10 10.33 -10.04 7.69
CA LEU A 10 10.34 -10.72 6.39
C LEU A 10 9.80 -9.78 5.32
N SER A 11 10.56 -9.55 4.26
CA SER A 11 10.18 -8.69 3.16
C SER A 11 10.29 -9.41 1.81
N ARG A 12 9.40 -9.06 0.88
CA ARG A 12 9.49 -9.53 -0.51
C ARG A 12 10.66 -8.82 -1.19
N ALA A 13 11.50 -9.53 -1.93
CA ALA A 13 12.74 -9.00 -2.50
C ALA A 13 12.56 -8.20 -3.81
N ASP A 14 11.33 -7.81 -4.16
CA ASP A 14 10.95 -7.26 -5.47
C ASP A 14 11.12 -5.73 -5.56
N PHE A 15 12.25 -5.21 -5.08
CA PHE A 15 12.54 -3.79 -5.15
C PHE A 15 12.95 -3.40 -6.57
N GLU A 16 12.05 -2.78 -7.33
CA GLU A 16 12.38 -2.23 -8.66
C GLU A 16 13.37 -1.08 -8.55
N GLN A 17 13.31 -0.29 -7.47
CA GLN A 17 14.21 0.82 -7.19
C GLN A 17 14.64 0.87 -5.71
N PRO A 18 15.87 1.33 -5.39
CA PRO A 18 16.32 1.49 -3.99
C PRO A 18 15.45 2.42 -3.14
N ALA A 19 14.66 3.28 -3.78
CA ALA A 19 13.76 4.22 -3.13
C ALA A 19 12.35 3.67 -2.88
N ASP A 20 12.03 2.47 -3.36
CA ASP A 20 10.71 1.89 -3.16
C ASP A 20 10.53 1.41 -1.72
N PRO A 21 9.33 1.61 -1.14
CA PRO A 21 9.08 1.21 0.23
C PRO A 21 9.12 -0.33 0.34
N LEU A 22 9.95 -0.83 1.26
CA LEU A 22 9.98 -2.24 1.65
C LEU A 22 8.57 -2.69 2.08
N ARG A 23 8.13 -3.85 1.59
CA ARG A 23 6.89 -4.47 2.04
C ARG A 23 7.23 -5.64 2.96
N ALA A 24 6.87 -5.53 4.22
CA ALA A 24 7.04 -6.57 5.22
C ALA A 24 5.79 -7.43 5.34
N LEU A 25 5.96 -8.69 5.70
CA LEU A 25 4.87 -9.61 5.97
C LEU A 25 4.16 -9.21 7.28
N ASN A 26 2.83 -9.15 7.27
CA ASN A 26 2.03 -8.95 8.48
C ASN A 26 1.50 -10.28 9.03
N ILE A 27 0.94 -10.27 10.26
CA ILE A 27 0.40 -11.48 10.90
C ILE A 27 -0.74 -12.15 10.13
N THR A 28 -1.36 -11.45 9.17
CA THR A 28 -2.43 -12.00 8.33
C THR A 28 -1.87 -12.68 7.08
N GLY A 29 -0.54 -12.68 6.90
CA GLY A 29 0.14 -13.28 5.75
C GLY A 29 0.10 -12.42 4.49
N ARG A 30 -0.10 -11.11 4.63
CA ARG A 30 -0.13 -10.14 3.52
C ARG A 30 1.07 -9.20 3.57
N TRP A 31 1.46 -8.67 2.42
CA TRP A 31 2.58 -7.74 2.29
C TRP A 31 2.13 -6.30 2.56
N ALA A 32 2.75 -5.66 3.55
CA ALA A 32 2.39 -4.34 4.05
C ALA A 32 3.61 -3.43 4.16
N ILE A 33 3.43 -2.13 3.93
CA ILE A 33 4.48 -1.13 4.19
C ILE A 33 4.52 -0.77 5.67
N GLN A 34 3.37 -0.78 6.33
CA GLN A 34 3.24 -0.48 7.76
C GLN A 34 2.24 -1.42 8.42
N GLY A 35 2.48 -1.73 9.69
CA GLY A 35 1.57 -2.54 10.49
C GLY A 35 0.50 -1.69 11.16
N SER A 36 -0.71 -2.23 11.23
CA SER A 36 -1.81 -1.66 12.01
C SER A 36 -2.04 -2.47 13.29
N VAL A 37 -2.81 -1.95 14.24
CA VAL A 37 -3.17 -2.72 15.46
C VAL A 37 -3.88 -4.04 15.10
N GLN A 38 -4.66 -4.05 14.02
CA GLN A 38 -5.41 -5.23 13.57
C GLN A 38 -4.56 -6.17 12.70
N SER A 39 -3.46 -5.68 12.14
CA SER A 39 -2.58 -6.43 11.25
C SER A 39 -1.14 -5.93 11.41
N PRO A 40 -0.52 -6.17 12.58
CA PRO A 40 0.84 -5.76 12.84
C PRO A 40 1.82 -6.48 11.92
N LEU A 41 2.97 -5.85 11.67
CA LEU A 41 4.07 -6.49 10.95
C LEU A 41 4.62 -7.66 11.78
N LEU A 42 4.89 -8.76 11.11
CA LEU A 42 5.43 -9.96 11.71
C LEU A 42 6.94 -9.79 11.91
N ALA A 43 7.37 -9.91 13.15
CA ALA A 43 8.70 -9.51 13.58
C ALA A 43 9.45 -10.60 14.34
N TRP A 44 10.76 -10.62 14.24
CA TRP A 44 11.66 -11.45 15.03
C TRP A 44 12.57 -10.55 15.85
N LEU A 45 12.98 -11.02 17.02
CA LEU A 45 14.04 -10.36 17.78
C LEU A 45 15.39 -10.56 17.07
N PRO A 46 16.36 -9.65 17.22
CA PRO A 46 17.72 -9.84 16.67
C PRO A 46 18.38 -11.16 17.09
N SER A 47 18.11 -11.64 18.31
CA SER A 47 18.57 -12.93 18.82
C SER A 47 17.98 -14.14 18.09
N GLN A 48 16.94 -13.94 17.26
CA GLN A 48 16.25 -14.97 16.50
C GLN A 48 16.59 -14.92 15.00
N ALA A 49 17.74 -14.35 14.62
CA ALA A 49 18.12 -14.16 13.21
C ALA A 49 18.13 -15.47 12.39
N GLU A 50 18.59 -16.58 12.95
CA GLU A 50 18.56 -17.89 12.29
C GLU A 50 17.12 -18.38 12.08
N ALA A 51 16.26 -18.22 13.08
CA ALA A 51 14.85 -18.58 12.98
C ALA A 51 14.10 -17.70 11.96
N ALA A 52 14.41 -16.40 11.90
CA ALA A 52 13.89 -15.49 10.89
C ALA A 52 14.34 -15.92 9.48
N SER A 53 15.60 -16.31 9.31
CA SER A 53 16.15 -16.80 8.04
C SER A 53 15.48 -18.10 7.59
N ALA A 54 15.27 -19.03 8.53
CA ALA A 54 14.53 -20.26 8.25
C ALA A 54 13.06 -19.98 7.87
N ALA A 55 12.40 -19.03 8.54
CA ALA A 55 11.05 -18.60 8.20
C ALA A 55 11.00 -17.93 6.81
N ALA A 56 12.00 -17.12 6.45
CA ALA A 56 12.13 -16.53 5.12
C ALA A 56 12.23 -17.61 4.03
N ALA A 57 13.03 -18.66 4.26
CA ALA A 57 13.16 -19.77 3.33
C ALA A 57 11.83 -20.51 3.13
N ARG A 58 11.12 -20.85 4.22
CA ARG A 58 9.80 -21.49 4.16
C ARG A 58 8.77 -20.62 3.45
N ALA A 59 8.73 -19.32 3.76
CA ALA A 59 7.83 -18.38 3.10
C ALA A 59 8.15 -18.24 1.60
N SER A 60 9.43 -18.23 1.24
CA SER A 60 9.86 -18.15 -0.17
C SER A 60 9.38 -19.36 -0.98
N GLU A 61 9.57 -20.56 -0.43
CA GLU A 61 9.13 -21.80 -1.04
C GLU A 61 7.60 -21.85 -1.16
N ALA A 62 6.88 -21.62 -0.07
CA ALA A 62 5.42 -21.71 -0.05
C ALA A 62 4.74 -20.69 -0.98
N ARG A 63 5.34 -19.51 -1.17
CA ARG A 63 4.78 -18.40 -1.95
C ARG A 63 5.36 -18.28 -3.34
N ALA A 64 6.30 -19.15 -3.72
CA ALA A 64 7.02 -19.12 -4.98
C ALA A 64 7.60 -17.73 -5.32
N CYS A 65 8.13 -17.02 -4.31
CA CYS A 65 8.74 -15.70 -4.48
C CYS A 65 9.93 -15.53 -3.53
N ALA A 66 10.87 -14.63 -3.85
CA ALA A 66 12.02 -14.39 -2.98
C ALA A 66 11.59 -13.57 -1.75
N VAL A 67 11.78 -14.14 -0.56
CA VAL A 67 11.57 -13.49 0.73
C VAL A 67 12.91 -13.38 1.46
N VAL A 68 13.22 -12.18 1.92
CA VAL A 68 14.47 -11.85 2.60
C VAL A 68 14.20 -11.33 4.01
N VAL A 69 15.18 -11.50 4.90
CA VAL A 69 15.17 -10.87 6.21
C VAL A 69 15.73 -9.46 6.08
N VAL A 70 15.02 -8.47 6.60
CA VAL A 70 15.44 -7.06 6.62
C VAL A 70 15.38 -6.52 8.05
N SER A 71 16.22 -5.52 8.36
CA SER A 71 16.09 -4.80 9.63
C SER A 71 14.91 -3.85 9.55
N GLN A 72 14.16 -3.68 10.64
CA GLN A 72 13.10 -2.68 10.71
C GLN A 72 13.63 -1.26 10.44
N SER A 73 14.87 -0.96 10.82
CA SER A 73 15.53 0.30 10.50
C SER A 73 15.65 0.58 9.00
N ASP A 74 15.63 -0.47 8.19
CA ASP A 74 15.71 -0.37 6.73
C ASP A 74 14.32 -0.18 6.11
N THR A 75 13.26 -0.44 6.89
CA THR A 75 11.89 -0.19 6.46
C THR A 75 11.56 1.29 6.65
N ARG A 76 10.95 1.88 5.61
CA ARG A 76 10.28 3.20 5.73
C ARG A 76 8.91 3.07 6.41
N ALA A 77 8.71 2.06 7.26
CA ALA A 77 7.50 1.94 8.05
C ALA A 77 7.41 3.18 8.94
N GLY A 78 6.27 3.88 8.91
CA GLY A 78 6.08 5.11 9.67
C GLY A 78 6.32 4.90 11.15
N GLU A 79 6.75 5.97 11.85
CA GLU A 79 6.77 5.98 13.32
C GLU A 79 5.40 5.53 13.84
N GLY A 80 5.39 4.56 14.77
CA GLY A 80 4.15 3.99 15.31
C GLY A 80 3.59 2.77 14.56
N SER A 81 4.28 2.24 13.55
CA SER A 81 3.91 0.97 12.91
C SER A 81 3.84 -0.17 13.93
N ALA A 82 2.68 -0.82 14.04
CA ALA A 82 2.48 -1.92 14.97
C ALA A 82 3.29 -3.15 14.53
N THR A 83 3.93 -3.82 15.49
CA THR A 83 4.72 -5.04 15.28
C THR A 83 4.27 -6.12 16.26
N ALA A 84 4.32 -7.38 15.83
CA ALA A 84 4.05 -8.53 16.67
C ALA A 84 5.19 -9.53 16.52
N VAL A 85 5.79 -9.92 17.65
CA VAL A 85 6.85 -10.92 17.67
C VAL A 85 6.28 -12.27 17.22
N PHE A 86 7.02 -12.93 16.34
CA PHE A 86 6.66 -14.21 15.77
C PHE A 86 6.50 -15.27 16.87
N THR A 87 5.43 -16.03 16.76
CA THR A 87 5.16 -17.25 17.53
C THR A 87 4.59 -18.28 16.57
N GLU A 88 4.58 -19.56 16.96
CA GLU A 88 4.02 -20.65 16.14
C GLU A 88 2.56 -20.41 15.74
N ALA A 89 1.80 -19.60 16.50
CA ALA A 89 0.44 -19.19 16.15
C ALA A 89 0.36 -18.42 14.82
N PHE A 90 1.46 -17.82 14.36
CA PHE A 90 1.56 -17.07 13.11
C PHE A 90 2.22 -17.87 11.97
N GLU A 91 2.49 -19.17 12.14
CA GLU A 91 3.15 -19.98 11.09
C GLU A 91 2.34 -20.00 9.79
N SER A 92 1.00 -19.99 9.87
CA SER A 92 0.12 -19.90 8.69
C SER A 92 0.31 -18.60 7.90
N ALA A 93 0.75 -17.52 8.54
CA ALA A 93 1.06 -16.27 7.86
C ALA A 93 2.27 -16.41 6.93
N LEU A 94 3.15 -17.39 7.13
CA LEU A 94 4.28 -17.63 6.22
C LEU A 94 3.85 -18.24 4.89
N THR A 95 2.79 -19.05 4.90
CA THR A 95 2.39 -19.83 3.71
C THR A 95 1.38 -19.12 2.83
N GLY A 96 0.53 -18.25 3.39
CA GLY A 96 -0.42 -17.50 2.59
C GLY A 96 -1.24 -16.49 3.38
N PRO A 97 -2.03 -15.65 2.69
CA PRO A 97 -2.91 -14.69 3.34
C PRO A 97 -4.12 -15.39 3.96
N THR A 98 -4.51 -14.95 5.16
CA THR A 98 -5.79 -15.34 5.76
C THR A 98 -6.93 -14.81 4.89
N PRO A 99 -7.91 -15.66 4.49
CA PRO A 99 -8.99 -15.23 3.61
C PRO A 99 -9.91 -14.24 4.32
N HIS A 100 -10.33 -13.22 3.59
CA HIS A 100 -11.44 -12.35 4.01
C HIS A 100 -12.79 -12.96 3.60
N SER A 101 -13.87 -12.48 4.22
CA SER A 101 -15.21 -12.80 3.73
C SER A 101 -15.39 -12.31 2.29
N ALA A 102 -16.20 -13.03 1.49
CA ALA A 102 -16.45 -12.65 0.10
C ALA A 102 -16.97 -11.21 -0.05
N ALA A 103 -17.73 -10.72 0.93
CA ALA A 103 -18.19 -9.34 0.97
C ALA A 103 -17.04 -8.35 1.18
N LYS A 104 -16.14 -8.59 2.15
CA LYS A 104 -14.98 -7.72 2.39
C LYS A 104 -14.04 -7.72 1.18
N THR A 105 -13.77 -8.88 0.59
CA THR A 105 -12.95 -8.99 -0.63
C THR A 105 -13.51 -8.14 -1.78
N ARG A 106 -14.82 -8.22 -2.06
CA ARG A 106 -15.46 -7.42 -3.11
C ARG A 106 -15.39 -5.92 -2.83
N ARG A 107 -15.59 -5.53 -1.57
CA ARG A 107 -15.50 -4.12 -1.15
C ARG A 107 -14.09 -3.58 -1.37
N LEU A 108 -13.08 -4.24 -0.81
CA LEU A 108 -11.67 -3.84 -0.92
C LEU A 108 -11.23 -3.77 -2.39
N ARG A 109 -11.66 -4.72 -3.21
CA ARG A 109 -11.39 -4.71 -4.66
C ARG A 109 -11.96 -3.46 -5.32
N THR A 110 -13.22 -3.16 -5.05
CA THR A 110 -13.90 -1.98 -5.62
C THR A 110 -13.22 -0.67 -5.20
N GLU A 111 -12.85 -0.55 -3.92
CA GLU A 111 -12.16 0.62 -3.38
C GLU A 111 -10.77 0.78 -3.98
N THR A 112 -10.02 -0.31 -4.12
CA THR A 112 -8.69 -0.32 -4.74
C THR A 112 -8.76 0.01 -6.23
N ASP A 113 -9.76 -0.51 -6.95
CA ASP A 113 -10.01 -0.19 -8.35
C ASP A 113 -10.31 1.30 -8.58
N LYS A 114 -11.00 1.95 -7.63
CA LYS A 114 -11.25 3.39 -7.63
C LYS A 114 -9.97 4.16 -7.30
N LEU A 115 -9.25 3.75 -6.26
CA LEU A 115 -7.98 4.35 -5.85
C LEU A 115 -7.00 4.40 -7.03
N GLU A 116 -6.76 3.28 -7.70
CA GLU A 116 -5.86 3.22 -8.87
C GLU A 116 -6.32 4.13 -10.00
N ALA A 117 -7.62 4.07 -10.36
CA ALA A 117 -8.16 4.86 -11.46
C ALA A 117 -8.05 6.37 -11.18
N PHE A 118 -8.39 6.80 -9.97
CA PHE A 118 -8.32 8.21 -9.59
C PHE A 118 -6.87 8.67 -9.47
N CYS A 119 -5.96 7.85 -8.96
CA CYS A 119 -4.52 8.17 -8.93
C CYS A 119 -3.96 8.39 -10.34
N ARG A 120 -4.36 7.57 -11.33
CA ARG A 120 -3.97 7.80 -12.73
C ARG A 120 -4.48 9.14 -13.25
N VAL A 121 -5.74 9.49 -12.96
CA VAL A 121 -6.34 10.76 -13.37
C VAL A 121 -5.61 11.95 -12.75
N VAL A 122 -5.37 11.93 -11.45
CA VAL A 122 -4.66 13.01 -10.74
C VAL A 122 -3.24 13.17 -11.29
N ARG A 123 -2.48 12.08 -11.44
CA ARG A 123 -1.12 12.15 -11.99
C ARG A 123 -1.10 12.74 -13.40
N ALA A 124 -2.00 12.31 -14.28
CA ALA A 124 -2.08 12.84 -15.64
C ALA A 124 -2.47 14.33 -15.64
N ALA A 125 -3.40 14.74 -14.77
CA ALA A 125 -3.83 16.11 -14.65
C ALA A 125 -2.72 17.02 -14.10
N SER A 126 -2.00 16.58 -13.06
CA SER A 126 -0.88 17.31 -12.47
C SER A 126 0.35 17.39 -13.38
N ALA A 127 0.48 16.49 -14.36
CA ALA A 127 1.56 16.52 -15.35
C ALA A 127 1.21 17.34 -16.61
N ALA A 128 -0.01 17.86 -16.72
CA ALA A 128 -0.42 18.67 -17.88
C ALA A 128 0.36 20.00 -17.90
N ALA A 129 1.03 20.28 -19.02
CA ALA A 129 1.89 21.46 -19.15
C ALA A 129 1.10 22.78 -19.24
N ASP A 130 -0.13 22.72 -19.74
CA ASP A 130 -0.97 23.88 -19.99
C ASP A 130 -2.47 23.56 -19.90
N GLN A 131 -3.30 24.60 -20.05
CA GLN A 131 -4.75 24.50 -19.95
C GLN A 131 -5.39 23.63 -21.07
N PRO A 132 -4.96 23.71 -22.35
CA PRO A 132 -5.41 22.78 -23.39
C PRO A 132 -5.12 21.31 -23.08
N ALA A 133 -3.90 20.99 -22.63
CA ALA A 133 -3.51 19.64 -22.23
C ALA A 133 -4.34 19.15 -21.04
N PHE A 134 -4.54 20.00 -20.03
CA PHE A 134 -5.40 19.70 -18.89
C PHE A 134 -6.84 19.39 -19.32
N ALA A 135 -7.40 20.20 -20.22
CA ALA A 135 -8.75 19.97 -20.75
C ALA A 135 -8.85 18.66 -21.56
N ALA A 136 -7.80 18.29 -22.30
CA ALA A 136 -7.75 17.01 -23.00
C ALA A 136 -7.71 15.82 -22.02
N VAL A 137 -6.88 15.91 -20.98
CA VAL A 137 -6.87 14.92 -19.88
C VAL A 137 -8.24 14.84 -19.22
N GLY A 138 -8.92 15.97 -18.99
CA GLY A 138 -10.27 16.00 -18.40
C GLY A 138 -11.33 15.27 -19.21
N ARG A 139 -11.32 15.43 -20.54
CA ARG A 139 -12.22 14.70 -21.44
C ARG A 139 -11.90 13.20 -21.44
N ALA A 140 -10.63 12.83 -21.53
CA ALA A 140 -10.20 11.43 -21.51
C ALA A 140 -10.56 10.75 -20.18
N ALA A 141 -10.28 11.41 -19.05
CA ALA A 141 -10.61 10.94 -17.71
C ALA A 141 -12.12 10.75 -17.55
N SER A 142 -12.93 11.76 -17.88
CA SER A 142 -14.39 11.67 -17.78
C SER A 142 -14.96 10.50 -18.59
N LYS A 143 -14.45 10.29 -19.82
CA LYS A 143 -14.84 9.14 -20.66
C LYS A 143 -14.48 7.80 -19.99
N ALA A 144 -13.24 7.67 -19.49
CA ALA A 144 -12.77 6.44 -18.84
C ALA A 144 -13.53 6.14 -17.53
N LEU A 145 -13.75 7.16 -16.69
CA LEU A 145 -14.49 7.01 -15.44
C LEU A 145 -15.96 6.72 -15.67
N ARG A 146 -16.60 7.34 -16.68
CA ARG A 146 -17.97 7.00 -17.09
C ARG A 146 -18.08 5.54 -17.49
N ALA A 147 -17.14 5.03 -18.27
CA ALA A 147 -17.14 3.64 -18.71
C ALA A 147 -16.94 2.65 -17.55
N LYS A 148 -16.05 2.94 -16.60
CA LYS A 148 -15.72 2.03 -15.48
C LYS A 148 -16.70 2.12 -14.30
N PHE A 149 -17.18 3.32 -13.97
CA PHE A 149 -17.93 3.59 -12.73
C PHE A 149 -19.30 4.24 -12.96
N GLY A 150 -19.72 4.44 -14.21
CA GLY A 150 -20.99 5.12 -14.53
C GLY A 150 -20.94 6.64 -14.36
N GLY A 151 -19.79 7.22 -13.99
CA GLY A 151 -19.61 8.66 -13.83
C GLY A 151 -18.24 9.02 -13.25
N GLY A 152 -17.92 10.32 -13.27
CA GLY A 152 -16.71 10.87 -12.67
C GLY A 152 -16.07 11.97 -13.51
N SER A 153 -15.28 12.82 -12.85
CA SER A 153 -14.49 13.89 -13.44
C SER A 153 -13.14 13.98 -12.73
N ILE A 154 -12.25 14.84 -13.25
CA ILE A 154 -11.01 15.20 -12.54
C ILE A 154 -11.35 15.73 -11.14
N THR A 155 -12.28 16.69 -11.03
CA THR A 155 -12.69 17.28 -9.76
C THR A 155 -13.15 16.24 -8.74
N SER A 156 -14.01 15.30 -9.14
CA SER A 156 -14.47 14.25 -8.22
C SER A 156 -13.35 13.28 -7.83
N ALA A 157 -12.37 13.03 -8.71
CA ALA A 157 -11.22 12.18 -8.39
C ALA A 157 -10.32 12.84 -7.35
N PHE A 158 -10.01 14.14 -7.51
CA PHE A 158 -9.26 14.92 -6.52
C PHE A 158 -9.98 14.94 -5.16
N ALA A 159 -11.26 15.31 -5.13
CA ALA A 159 -12.05 15.38 -3.90
C ALA A 159 -12.14 14.01 -3.18
N TRP A 160 -12.32 12.92 -3.93
CA TRP A 160 -12.41 11.58 -3.33
C TRP A 160 -11.07 11.14 -2.73
N LEU A 161 -9.95 11.36 -3.43
CA LEU A 161 -8.62 10.99 -2.94
C LEU A 161 -8.19 11.79 -1.72
N ALA A 162 -8.54 13.08 -1.67
CA ALA A 162 -8.26 13.93 -0.51
C ALA A 162 -9.19 13.61 0.69
N GLY A 163 -10.37 13.05 0.42
CA GLY A 163 -11.40 12.76 1.41
C GLY A 163 -11.18 11.47 2.22
N PRO A 164 -12.08 11.18 3.19
CA PRO A 164 -11.98 10.01 4.08
C PRO A 164 -11.92 8.68 3.33
N ALA A 165 -12.77 8.50 2.30
CA ALA A 165 -12.81 7.26 1.54
C ALA A 165 -11.50 6.96 0.79
N GLY A 166 -10.85 8.00 0.23
CA GLY A 166 -9.54 7.87 -0.39
C GLY A 166 -8.44 7.52 0.62
N ARG A 167 -8.52 8.10 1.82
CA ARG A 167 -7.61 7.79 2.93
C ARG A 167 -7.74 6.34 3.39
N GLU A 168 -8.95 5.87 3.61
CA GLU A 168 -9.22 4.47 4.02
C GLU A 168 -8.74 3.47 2.95
N ALA A 169 -8.99 3.77 1.67
CA ALA A 169 -8.52 2.92 0.57
C ALA A 169 -6.97 2.90 0.50
N LEU A 170 -6.32 4.05 0.67
CA LEU A 170 -4.86 4.11 0.74
C LEU A 170 -4.34 3.31 1.95
N GLU A 171 -4.93 3.49 3.13
CA GLU A 171 -4.54 2.78 4.34
C GLU A 171 -4.67 1.26 4.18
N SER A 172 -5.73 0.78 3.53
CA SER A 172 -5.93 -0.63 3.21
C SER A 172 -4.80 -1.20 2.35
N VAL A 173 -4.28 -0.42 1.40
CA VAL A 173 -3.11 -0.80 0.59
C VAL A 173 -1.82 -0.76 1.41
N LEU A 174 -1.62 0.29 2.21
CA LEU A 174 -0.39 0.47 3.00
C LEU A 174 -0.24 -0.59 4.10
N THR A 175 -1.35 -1.00 4.71
CA THR A 175 -1.41 -2.04 5.75
C THR A 175 -1.48 -3.46 5.19
N GLY A 176 -1.51 -3.58 3.85
CA GLY A 176 -1.57 -4.84 3.15
C GLY A 176 -2.91 -5.57 3.26
N GLU A 177 -4.02 -4.92 3.67
CA GLU A 177 -5.35 -5.55 3.61
C GLU A 177 -5.72 -5.96 2.18
N VAL A 178 -5.28 -5.16 1.20
CA VAL A 178 -5.51 -5.39 -0.22
C VAL A 178 -4.26 -5.05 -1.02
N GLU A 179 -3.97 -5.86 -2.03
CA GLU A 179 -2.87 -5.61 -2.96
C GLU A 179 -3.37 -4.90 -4.22
N LEU A 180 -2.48 -4.10 -4.82
CA LEU A 180 -2.72 -3.46 -6.12
C LEU A 180 -2.61 -4.52 -7.23
N ASP A 181 -3.52 -4.51 -8.22
CA ASP A 181 -3.49 -5.47 -9.35
C ASP A 181 -2.55 -5.03 -10.49
N SER A 182 -1.80 -3.95 -10.27
CA SER A 182 -0.66 -3.45 -11.04
C SER A 182 -0.97 -2.68 -12.35
N THR A 183 -0.72 -1.37 -12.24
CA THR A 183 0.13 -0.56 -13.16
C THR A 183 0.82 0.58 -12.40
N LEU A 184 0.37 0.86 -11.16
CA LEU A 184 0.94 1.89 -10.31
C LEU A 184 1.74 1.24 -9.18
N SER A 185 2.93 1.74 -8.92
CA SER A 185 3.64 1.41 -7.69
C SER A 185 2.98 2.10 -6.49
N ILE A 186 3.15 1.57 -5.29
CA ILE A 186 2.60 2.22 -4.08
C ILE A 186 3.14 3.64 -3.94
N ARG A 187 4.41 3.88 -4.31
CA ARG A 187 4.99 5.23 -4.36
C ARG A 187 4.15 6.17 -5.21
N GLN A 188 3.81 5.76 -6.43
CA GLN A 188 2.99 6.56 -7.34
C GLN A 188 1.57 6.81 -6.79
N VAL A 189 1.00 5.85 -6.06
CA VAL A 189 -0.30 6.01 -5.38
C VAL A 189 -0.19 7.06 -4.27
N VAL A 190 0.81 6.95 -3.39
CA VAL A 190 1.06 7.90 -2.30
C VAL A 190 1.30 9.31 -2.83
N GLU A 191 2.11 9.45 -3.88
CA GLU A 191 2.36 10.73 -4.55
C GLU A 191 1.07 11.33 -5.12
N ALA A 192 0.24 10.54 -5.80
CA ALA A 192 -1.02 11.00 -6.35
C ALA A 192 -2.00 11.47 -5.26
N VAL A 193 -2.08 10.76 -4.13
CA VAL A 193 -2.92 11.17 -3.00
C VAL A 193 -2.42 12.48 -2.40
N LYS A 194 -1.11 12.66 -2.25
CA LYS A 194 -0.53 13.93 -1.78
C LYS A 194 -0.85 15.10 -2.72
N LEU A 195 -0.70 14.90 -4.03
CA LEU A 195 -1.08 15.91 -5.03
C LEU A 195 -2.56 16.29 -4.94
N ALA A 196 -3.43 15.30 -4.70
CA ALA A 196 -4.86 15.56 -4.53
C ALA A 196 -5.17 16.38 -3.27
N GLN A 197 -4.54 16.03 -2.15
CA GLN A 197 -4.69 16.74 -0.87
C GLN A 197 -4.22 18.19 -0.97
N GLU A 198 -3.06 18.42 -1.58
CA GLU A 198 -2.52 19.77 -1.79
C GLU A 198 -3.47 20.62 -2.65
N ALA A 199 -3.95 20.07 -3.76
CA ALA A 199 -4.86 20.80 -4.65
C ALA A 199 -6.20 21.12 -3.99
N GLU A 200 -6.77 20.22 -3.20
CA GLU A 200 -8.01 20.50 -2.46
C GLU A 200 -7.79 21.49 -1.31
N HIS A 201 -6.62 21.45 -0.66
CA HIS A 201 -6.25 22.47 0.33
C HIS A 201 -6.17 23.87 -0.30
N LEU A 202 -5.49 24.00 -1.45
CA LEU A 202 -5.40 25.28 -2.16
C LEU A 202 -6.77 25.79 -2.62
N ARG A 203 -7.70 24.91 -3.01
CA ARG A 203 -9.09 25.29 -3.34
C ARG A 203 -9.90 25.77 -2.15
N ALA A 204 -9.62 25.27 -0.94
CA ALA A 204 -10.31 25.72 0.27
C ALA A 204 -9.82 27.09 0.77
N LEU A 205 -8.64 27.53 0.32
CA LEU A 205 -8.04 28.81 0.68
C LEU A 205 -8.39 29.96 -0.28
N GLY A 206 -8.88 29.65 -1.47
CA GLY A 206 -9.29 30.62 -2.51
C GLY A 206 -10.79 30.85 -2.53
#